data_AF-A0A7S1Y8R7-F1
#
_entry.id   AF-A0A7S1Y8R7-F1
#
_cell.length_a   1.000
_cell.length_b   1.000
_cell.length_c   1.000
_cell.angle_alpha   90.00
_cell.angle_beta   90.00
_cell.angle_gamma   90.00
#
_symmetry.space_group_name_H-M   'P 1'
#
loop_
_entity.id
_entity.type
_entity.pdbx_description
1 polymer ?
#
loop_
_entity_poly.entity_id
_entity_poly.type
_entity_poly.pdbx_seq_one_letter_code
_entity_poly.pdbx_strand_id
1 'polypeptide(L)'
;EKLGQLTESLLRPKNLPKQVKACSQQQPASPLTDSSWYLFETRHSLPGVATLCLFCLCHNSLYELITQILYDTTAYIENQDALYVAVFLLGVLLCRISGGIFDWLSPQQYNLNKFESHNRLRLQKWDAVLLRKLKHSYPLLRYAMYYVGYCLVLICMYYYHTRLLSMLLDSKESILESLPSQQPGRLVNTPVDDRLRTALYGYDYELPTKVETDVPASTEDFAMEEEPTCLSSSIWTGGAATTEEYTKAWEDDEHNLFSQVSTSHYMAFMGDPEAALVPYRLSFAFYSFTVILSIWLMRKMGFRHAAG
;
A
#
# COMPACT_ATOMS: atom_id res chain seq x y z
N GLU A 1 -48.75 17.44 41.17
CA GLU A 1 -48.79 18.91 40.99
C GLU A 1 -47.65 19.67 41.68
N LYS A 2 -47.31 19.43 42.95
CA LYS A 2 -46.24 20.20 43.65
C LYS A 2 -44.80 20.01 43.12
N LEU A 3 -44.52 19.00 42.29
CA LEU A 3 -43.19 18.81 41.67
C LEU A 3 -43.00 19.60 40.35
N GLY A 4 -44.09 20.04 39.71
CA GLY A 4 -44.04 20.77 38.44
C GLY A 4 -43.69 22.25 38.59
N GLN A 5 -43.98 22.86 39.75
CA GLN A 5 -43.68 24.27 40.02
C GLN A 5 -42.20 24.53 40.37
N LEU A 6 -41.43 23.48 40.73
CA LEU A 6 -40.01 23.63 41.04
C LEU A 6 -39.12 23.61 39.79
N THR A 7 -39.59 23.03 38.68
CA THR A 7 -38.83 22.93 37.42
C THR A 7 -38.91 24.21 36.58
N GLU A 8 -40.01 24.97 36.68
CA GLU A 8 -40.15 26.27 35.98
C GLU A 8 -39.30 27.41 36.57
N SER A 9 -38.94 27.34 37.86
CA SER A 9 -38.13 28.40 38.49
C SER A 9 -36.63 28.28 38.22
N LEU A 10 -36.14 27.10 37.82
CA LEU A 10 -34.73 26.85 37.48
C LEU A 10 -34.39 27.10 36.01
N LEU A 11 -35.38 27.33 35.14
CA LEU A 11 -35.19 27.57 33.71
C LEU A 11 -35.33 29.04 33.28
N ARG A 12 -35.46 29.98 34.22
CA ARG A 12 -35.33 31.42 33.90
C ARG A 12 -33.85 31.82 33.90
N PRO A 13 -33.19 32.03 32.74
CA PRO A 13 -31.90 32.68 32.70
C PRO A 13 -32.06 34.11 33.26
N LYS A 14 -31.61 34.32 34.50
CA LYS A 14 -31.45 35.66 35.06
C LYS A 14 -30.35 36.35 34.28
N ASN A 15 -30.75 37.34 33.49
CA ASN A 15 -29.95 38.47 33.05
C ASN A 15 -28.63 38.08 32.35
N LEU A 16 -28.72 37.67 31.08
CA LEU A 16 -27.57 37.88 30.19
C LEU A 16 -27.35 39.39 30.06
N PRO A 17 -26.14 39.90 30.36
CA PRO A 17 -25.84 41.31 30.17
C PRO A 17 -25.99 41.66 28.69
N LYS A 18 -26.82 42.67 28.40
CA LYS A 18 -26.83 43.41 27.13
C LYS A 18 -25.47 44.10 26.97
N GLN A 19 -24.42 43.37 26.59
CA GLN A 19 -23.23 44.00 26.03
C GLN A 19 -23.48 44.25 24.54
N VAL A 20 -24.01 45.45 24.33
CA VAL A 20 -24.09 46.16 23.07
C VAL A 20 -22.71 46.21 22.43
N LYS A 21 -22.64 45.70 21.19
CA LYS A 21 -21.82 46.17 20.08
C LYS A 21 -20.85 47.32 20.42
N ALA A 22 -19.62 46.98 20.78
CA ALA A 22 -18.48 47.77 20.35
C ALA A 22 -18.00 47.12 19.05
N CYS A 23 -18.51 47.63 17.92
CA CYS A 23 -17.90 47.39 16.62
C CYS A 23 -16.49 48.00 16.71
N SER A 24 -15.53 47.18 17.11
CA SER A 24 -14.11 47.50 17.08
C SER A 24 -13.84 48.06 15.70
N GLN A 25 -13.53 49.36 15.66
CA GLN A 25 -12.88 49.99 14.52
C GLN A 25 -11.63 49.14 14.26
N GLN A 26 -11.71 48.25 13.27
CA GLN A 26 -10.55 47.61 12.70
C GLN A 26 -9.67 48.75 12.19
N GLN A 27 -8.65 49.09 12.98
CA GLN A 27 -7.59 49.95 12.51
C GLN A 27 -7.05 49.32 11.22
N PRO A 28 -6.87 50.10 10.14
CA PRO A 28 -6.37 49.58 8.88
C PRO A 28 -5.04 48.89 9.18
N ALA A 29 -4.97 47.59 8.88
CA ALA A 29 -3.79 46.79 9.11
C ALA A 29 -2.60 47.52 8.50
N SER A 30 -1.68 47.98 9.35
CA SER A 30 -0.44 48.59 8.91
C SER A 30 0.22 47.63 7.92
N PRO A 31 0.70 48.11 6.76
CA PRO A 31 1.34 47.25 5.78
C PRO A 31 2.49 46.51 6.48
N LEU A 32 2.37 45.17 6.52
CA LEU A 32 3.41 44.29 7.05
C LEU A 32 4.69 44.63 6.29
N THR A 33 5.71 45.11 7.01
CA THR A 33 7.03 45.32 6.41
C THR A 33 7.56 43.97 5.96
N ASP A 34 8.24 43.90 4.81
CA ASP A 34 8.74 42.64 4.23
C ASP A 34 9.58 41.80 5.23
N SER A 35 10.24 42.47 6.17
CA SER A 35 10.99 41.83 7.27
C SER A 35 10.13 41.02 8.25
N SER A 36 8.90 41.46 8.49
CA SER A 36 7.96 40.79 9.42
C SER A 36 7.41 39.49 8.85
N TRP A 37 7.22 39.44 7.52
CA TRP A 37 6.77 38.24 6.82
C TRP A 37 7.85 37.15 6.84
N TYR A 38 9.11 37.49 6.55
CA TYR A 38 10.21 36.52 6.59
C TYR A 38 10.41 35.92 8.00
N LEU A 39 10.30 36.76 9.05
CA LEU A 39 10.36 36.30 10.44
C LEU A 39 9.19 35.39 10.81
N PHE A 40 8.01 35.60 10.22
CA PHE A 40 6.85 34.73 10.41
C PHE A 40 7.08 33.36 9.77
N GLU A 41 7.45 33.32 8.48
CA GLU A 41 7.68 32.07 7.74
C GLU A 41 8.78 31.21 8.38
N THR A 42 9.88 31.83 8.80
CA THR A 42 10.99 31.12 9.44
C THR A 42 10.64 30.59 10.84
N ARG A 43 9.73 31.24 11.57
CA ARG A 43 9.30 30.79 12.91
C ARG A 43 8.17 29.78 12.90
N HIS A 44 7.34 29.77 11.87
CA HIS A 44 6.13 28.95 11.82
C HIS A 44 6.17 27.89 10.73
N SER A 45 6.43 28.29 9.48
CA SER A 45 6.40 27.38 8.34
C SER A 45 7.60 26.44 8.34
N LEU A 46 8.82 26.95 8.57
CA LEU A 46 10.03 26.13 8.52
C LEU A 46 10.07 25.01 9.58
N PRO A 47 9.74 25.26 10.86
CA PRO A 47 9.58 24.18 11.84
C PRO A 47 8.45 23.21 11.48
N GLY A 48 7.36 23.69 10.88
CA GLY A 48 6.27 22.86 10.39
C GLY A 48 6.73 21.89 9.30
N VAL A 49 7.43 22.39 8.29
CA VAL A 49 8.02 21.58 7.20
C VAL A 49 9.04 20.59 7.77
N ALA A 50 9.94 21.04 8.65
CA ALA A 50 10.93 20.16 9.27
C ALA A 50 10.26 19.02 10.07
N THR A 51 9.21 19.35 10.84
CA THR A 51 8.44 18.36 11.59
C THR A 51 7.74 17.36 10.66
N LEU A 52 7.16 17.84 9.55
CA LEU A 52 6.54 16.98 8.55
C LEU A 52 7.57 16.02 7.92
N CYS A 53 8.75 16.52 7.53
CA CYS A 53 9.82 15.68 6.99
C CYS A 53 10.29 14.63 8.00
N LEU A 54 10.51 15.01 9.26
CA LEU A 54 10.87 14.07 10.33
C LEU A 54 9.77 13.03 10.58
N PHE A 55 8.51 13.43 10.52
CA PHE A 55 7.37 12.53 10.62
C PHE A 55 7.36 11.51 9.46
N CYS A 56 7.53 11.96 8.22
CA CYS A 56 7.60 11.08 7.05
C CYS A 56 8.77 10.09 7.15
N LEU A 57 9.95 10.54 7.58
CA LEU A 57 11.11 9.66 7.79
C LEU A 57 10.84 8.62 8.86
N CYS A 58 10.34 9.04 10.03
CA CYS A 58 9.99 8.13 11.12
C CYS A 58 8.91 7.12 10.69
N HIS A 59 7.92 7.57 9.91
CA HIS A 59 6.87 6.73 9.36
C HIS A 59 7.40 5.65 8.44
N ASN A 60 8.19 6.03 7.45
CA ASN A 60 8.73 5.10 6.49
C ASN A 60 9.68 4.09 7.18
N SER A 61 10.55 4.56 8.08
CA SER A 61 11.46 3.68 8.82
C SER A 61 10.72 2.68 9.71
N LEU A 62 9.68 3.11 10.43
CA LEU A 62 8.93 2.20 11.29
C LEU A 62 8.06 1.24 10.47
N TYR A 63 7.40 1.74 9.41
CA TYR A 63 6.62 0.92 8.50
C TYR A 63 7.49 -0.20 7.90
N GLU A 64 8.68 0.15 7.40
CA GLU A 64 9.63 -0.82 6.85
C GLU A 64 10.08 -1.83 7.91
N LEU A 65 10.46 -1.36 9.10
CA LEU A 65 10.88 -2.25 10.20
C LEU A 65 9.79 -3.26 10.57
N ILE A 66 8.55 -2.81 10.74
CA ILE A 66 7.43 -3.70 11.08
C ILE A 66 7.14 -4.66 9.92
N THR A 67 7.22 -4.18 8.68
CA THR A 67 6.98 -5.01 7.48
C THR A 67 8.02 -6.11 7.35
N GLN A 68 9.31 -5.79 7.54
CA GLN A 68 10.41 -6.78 7.53
C GLN A 68 10.22 -7.83 8.63
N ILE A 69 9.93 -7.39 9.87
CA ILE A 69 9.64 -8.32 10.97
C ILE A 69 8.47 -9.24 10.63
N LEU A 70 7.38 -8.70 10.10
CA LEU A 70 6.23 -9.50 9.69
C LEU A 70 6.61 -10.46 8.56
N TYR A 71 7.29 -10.00 7.51
CA TYR A 71 7.68 -10.85 6.39
C TYR A 71 8.54 -12.03 6.85
N ASP A 72 9.60 -11.76 7.62
CA ASP A 72 10.52 -12.80 8.11
C ASP A 72 9.83 -13.78 9.07
N THR A 73 8.96 -13.29 9.95
CA THR A 73 8.26 -14.15 10.93
C THR A 73 7.15 -14.98 10.29
N THR A 74 6.68 -14.60 9.11
CA THR A 74 5.50 -15.19 8.48
C THR A 74 5.79 -15.95 7.20
N ALA A 75 7.05 -15.93 6.72
CA ALA A 75 7.49 -16.64 5.52
C ALA A 75 7.11 -18.13 5.49
N TYR A 76 7.06 -18.80 6.65
CA TYR A 76 6.77 -20.23 6.75
C TYR A 76 5.29 -20.56 7.06
N ILE A 77 4.41 -19.56 7.13
CA ILE A 77 3.00 -19.79 7.45
C ILE A 77 2.22 -20.01 6.15
N GLU A 78 1.69 -21.23 5.96
CA GLU A 78 0.93 -21.61 4.76
C GLU A 78 -0.30 -20.71 4.53
N ASN A 79 -1.01 -20.35 5.61
CA ASN A 79 -2.22 -19.52 5.53
C ASN A 79 -1.92 -18.06 5.86
N GLN A 80 -1.24 -17.38 4.93
CA GLN A 80 -0.93 -15.95 5.04
C GLN A 80 -2.20 -15.09 5.16
N ASP A 81 -3.29 -15.45 4.48
CA ASP A 81 -4.55 -14.69 4.54
C ASP A 81 -5.10 -14.58 5.96
N ALA A 82 -5.24 -15.72 6.65
CA ALA A 82 -5.75 -15.75 8.02
C ALA A 82 -4.86 -14.94 8.98
N LEU A 83 -3.55 -14.97 8.75
CA LEU A 83 -2.58 -14.22 9.51
C LEU A 83 -2.72 -12.70 9.30
N TYR A 84 -2.81 -12.22 8.05
CA TYR A 84 -3.02 -10.80 7.78
C TYR A 84 -4.38 -10.30 8.31
N VAL A 85 -5.43 -11.14 8.31
CA VAL A 85 -6.68 -10.82 9.03
C VAL A 85 -6.42 -10.66 10.53
N ALA A 86 -5.68 -11.57 11.15
CA ALA A 86 -5.36 -11.50 12.58
C ALA A 86 -4.52 -10.26 12.92
N VAL A 87 -3.51 -9.93 12.11
CA VAL A 87 -2.68 -8.73 12.25
C VAL A 87 -3.52 -7.45 12.08
N PHE A 88 -4.44 -7.44 11.12
CA PHE A 88 -5.38 -6.33 10.92
C PHE A 88 -6.25 -6.11 12.16
N LEU A 89 -6.85 -7.19 12.70
CA LEU A 89 -7.67 -7.12 13.91
C LEU A 89 -6.85 -6.65 15.13
N LEU A 90 -5.60 -7.09 15.25
CA LEU A 90 -4.67 -6.62 16.28
C LEU A 90 -4.38 -5.11 16.12
N GLY A 91 -4.12 -4.66 14.89
CA GLY A 91 -3.91 -3.23 14.59
C GLY A 91 -5.12 -2.38 14.99
N VAL A 92 -6.32 -2.80 14.59
CA VAL A 92 -7.58 -2.14 14.98
C VAL A 92 -7.77 -2.13 16.50
N LEU A 93 -7.45 -3.23 17.18
CA LEU A 93 -7.52 -3.32 18.64
C LEU A 93 -6.55 -2.33 19.32
N LEU A 94 -5.32 -2.21 18.82
CA LEU A 94 -4.34 -1.25 19.33
C LEU A 94 -4.79 0.21 19.10
N CYS A 95 -5.32 0.53 17.91
CA CYS A 95 -5.92 1.83 17.61
C CYS A 95 -7.14 2.12 18.50
N ARG A 96 -7.90 1.08 18.88
CA ARG A 96 -9.04 1.18 19.78
C ARG A 96 -8.62 1.46 21.22
N ILE A 97 -7.65 0.71 21.74
CA ILE A 97 -7.16 0.85 23.13
C ILE A 97 -6.41 2.19 23.32
N SER A 98 -5.65 2.63 22.32
CA SER A 98 -4.99 3.95 22.34
C SER A 98 -5.99 5.11 22.17
N GLY A 99 -7.21 4.82 21.73
CA GLY A 99 -8.25 5.81 21.45
C GLY A 99 -8.05 6.57 20.14
N GLY A 100 -7.04 6.24 19.33
CA GLY A 100 -6.80 6.90 18.05
C GLY A 100 -7.90 6.68 17.02
N ILE A 101 -8.67 5.59 17.14
CA ILE A 101 -9.84 5.35 16.29
C ILE A 101 -10.95 6.40 16.48
N PHE A 102 -10.84 7.30 17.45
CA PHE A 102 -11.83 8.36 17.70
C PHE A 102 -11.36 9.74 17.24
N ASP A 103 -10.12 9.86 16.75
CA ASP A 103 -9.54 11.15 16.37
C ASP A 103 -10.26 11.79 15.16
N TRP A 104 -11.05 11.00 14.42
CA TRP A 104 -11.88 11.49 13.32
C TRP A 104 -13.23 12.08 13.74
N LEU A 105 -13.66 11.95 15.00
CA LEU A 105 -14.95 12.45 15.45
C LEU A 105 -14.96 13.99 15.43
N SER A 106 -16.01 14.59 14.85
CA SER A 106 -16.24 16.05 14.93
C SER A 106 -16.30 16.53 16.39
N PRO A 107 -16.03 17.83 16.68
CA PRO A 107 -16.06 18.35 18.05
C PRO A 107 -17.39 18.06 18.79
N GLN A 108 -18.52 18.09 18.07
CA GLN A 108 -19.84 17.76 18.61
C GLN A 108 -19.95 16.27 18.99
N GLN A 109 -19.57 15.37 18.08
CA GLN A 109 -19.55 13.92 18.34
C GLN A 109 -18.53 13.54 19.41
N TYR A 110 -17.38 14.22 19.43
CA TYR A 110 -16.36 14.06 20.44
C TYR A 110 -16.89 14.44 21.83
N ASN A 111 -17.67 15.51 21.95
CA ASN A 111 -18.30 15.89 23.22
C ASN A 111 -19.31 14.84 23.70
N LEU A 112 -20.12 14.27 22.80
CA LEU A 112 -21.03 13.16 23.13
C LEU A 112 -20.27 11.91 23.58
N ASN A 113 -19.25 11.51 22.83
CA ASN A 113 -18.41 10.36 23.16
C ASN A 113 -17.63 10.57 24.46
N LYS A 114 -17.19 11.81 24.74
CA LYS A 114 -16.56 12.20 26.01
C LYS A 114 -17.54 12.08 27.17
N PHE A 115 -18.79 12.53 27.00
CA PHE A 115 -19.84 12.36 28.01
C PHE A 115 -20.11 10.88 28.29
N GLU A 116 -20.24 10.06 27.24
CA GLU A 116 -20.43 8.62 27.39
C GLU A 116 -19.23 7.95 28.07
N SER A 117 -18.00 8.29 27.65
CA SER A 117 -16.77 7.80 28.26
C SER A 117 -16.66 8.16 29.73
N HIS A 118 -17.10 9.36 30.10
CA HIS A 118 -17.16 9.80 31.50
C HIS A 118 -18.20 8.99 32.29
N ASN A 119 -19.35 8.68 31.70
CA ASN A 119 -20.35 7.82 32.32
C ASN A 119 -19.85 6.39 32.51
N ARG A 120 -19.17 5.81 31.50
CA ARG A 120 -18.52 4.49 31.59
C ARG A 120 -17.47 4.44 32.69
N LEU A 121 -16.70 5.51 32.83
CA LEU A 121 -15.70 5.65 33.90
C LEU A 121 -16.36 5.72 35.28
N ARG A 122 -17.49 6.42 35.43
CA ARG A 122 -18.28 6.41 36.68
C ARG A 122 -18.80 5.01 37.02
N LEU A 123 -19.18 4.23 36.00
CA LEU A 123 -19.59 2.84 36.14
C LEU A 123 -18.41 1.86 36.30
N GLN A 124 -17.16 2.35 36.42
CA GLN A 124 -15.95 1.53 36.57
C GLN A 124 -15.79 0.45 35.49
N LYS A 125 -16.24 0.73 34.26
CA LYS A 125 -15.99 -0.19 33.14
C LYS A 125 -14.49 -0.26 32.86
N TRP A 126 -13.98 -1.48 32.72
CA TRP A 126 -12.54 -1.75 32.64
C TRP A 126 -11.86 -1.06 31.44
N ASP A 127 -12.54 -0.98 30.31
CA ASP A 127 -12.09 -0.28 29.09
C ASP A 127 -11.79 1.21 29.36
N ALA A 128 -12.72 1.90 30.01
CA ALA A 128 -12.60 3.32 30.32
C ALA A 128 -11.52 3.59 31.38
N VAL A 129 -11.36 2.69 32.36
CA VAL A 129 -10.31 2.77 33.39
C VAL A 129 -8.93 2.57 32.76
N LEU A 130 -8.78 1.56 31.90
CA LEU A 130 -7.54 1.29 31.18
C LEU A 130 -7.15 2.48 30.29
N LEU A 131 -8.09 2.99 29.49
CA LEU A 131 -7.84 4.15 28.63
C LEU A 131 -7.43 5.39 29.44
N ARG A 132 -8.09 5.65 30.57
CA ARG A 132 -7.73 6.75 31.47
C ARG A 132 -6.33 6.56 32.05
N LYS A 133 -6.00 5.35 32.49
CA LYS A 133 -4.69 5.01 33.04
C LYS A 133 -3.59 5.15 31.99
N LEU A 134 -3.79 4.63 30.78
CA LEU A 134 -2.85 4.82 29.67
C LEU A 134 -2.64 6.30 29.35
N LYS A 135 -3.73 7.07 29.24
CA LYS A 135 -3.66 8.51 28.92
C LYS A 135 -2.92 9.33 29.95
N HIS A 136 -3.08 9.05 31.24
CA HIS A 136 -2.46 9.84 32.32
C HIS A 136 -1.10 9.31 32.77
N SER A 137 -0.96 7.99 32.89
CA SER A 137 0.25 7.37 33.42
C SER A 137 1.30 7.10 32.35
N TYR A 138 0.90 6.84 31.10
CA TYR A 138 1.81 6.38 30.04
C TYR A 138 1.51 7.04 28.68
N PRO A 139 1.67 8.37 28.55
CA PRO A 139 1.37 9.07 27.29
C PRO A 139 2.22 8.58 26.12
N LEU A 140 3.51 8.29 26.35
CA LEU A 140 4.41 7.77 25.31
C LEU A 140 3.98 6.38 24.82
N LEU A 141 3.63 5.48 25.75
CA LEU A 141 3.12 4.15 25.39
C LEU A 141 1.84 4.24 24.57
N ARG A 142 0.94 5.17 24.92
CA ARG A 142 -0.28 5.40 24.15
C ARG A 142 0.03 5.80 22.70
N TYR A 143 0.97 6.71 22.48
CA TYR A 143 1.39 7.11 21.14
C TYR A 143 2.06 5.96 20.38
N ALA A 144 2.93 5.19 21.05
CA ALA A 144 3.56 4.01 20.46
C ALA A 144 2.50 2.97 20.03
N MET A 145 1.54 2.64 20.90
CA MET A 145 0.44 1.73 20.58
C MET A 145 -0.42 2.23 19.42
N TYR A 146 -0.75 3.52 19.41
CA TYR A 146 -1.49 4.14 18.32
C TYR A 146 -0.76 3.97 16.98
N TYR A 147 0.54 4.28 16.98
CA TYR A 147 1.33 4.32 15.76
C TYR A 147 1.67 2.93 15.24
N VAL A 148 2.02 1.99 16.13
CA VAL A 148 2.17 0.57 15.77
C VAL A 148 0.85 0.02 15.23
N GLY A 149 -0.27 0.27 15.92
CA GLY A 149 -1.59 -0.15 15.45
C GLY A 149 -1.92 0.39 14.06
N TYR A 150 -1.62 1.67 13.82
CA TYR A 150 -1.80 2.32 12.51
C TYR A 150 -0.94 1.65 11.43
N CYS A 151 0.34 1.40 11.70
CA CYS A 151 1.23 0.71 10.75
C CYS A 151 0.73 -0.72 10.44
N LEU A 152 0.30 -1.49 11.44
CA LEU A 152 -0.24 -2.85 11.22
C LEU A 152 -1.48 -2.83 10.31
N VAL A 153 -2.41 -1.89 10.54
CA VAL A 153 -3.57 -1.71 9.67
C VAL A 153 -3.13 -1.35 8.26
N LEU A 154 -2.19 -0.42 8.11
CA LEU A 154 -1.68 0.01 6.81
C LEU A 154 -1.02 -1.13 6.03
N ILE A 155 -0.17 -1.93 6.68
CA ILE A 155 0.49 -3.10 6.08
C ILE A 155 -0.55 -4.11 5.58
N CYS A 156 -1.57 -4.42 6.39
CA CYS A 156 -2.62 -5.34 5.98
C CYS A 156 -3.47 -4.79 4.84
N MET A 157 -3.82 -3.50 4.88
CA MET A 157 -4.54 -2.83 3.80
C MET A 157 -3.70 -2.84 2.51
N TYR A 158 -2.39 -2.62 2.60
CA TYR A 158 -1.48 -2.72 1.47
C TYR A 158 -1.45 -4.15 0.90
N TYR A 159 -1.29 -5.17 1.75
CA TYR A 159 -1.33 -6.59 1.35
C TYR A 159 -2.61 -6.95 0.60
N TYR A 160 -3.78 -6.62 1.15
CA TYR A 160 -5.05 -6.91 0.47
C TYR A 160 -5.24 -6.07 -0.78
N HIS A 161 -4.76 -4.83 -0.78
CA HIS A 161 -4.83 -3.97 -1.96
C HIS A 161 -3.98 -4.51 -3.10
N THR A 162 -2.72 -4.92 -2.84
CA THR A 162 -1.85 -5.52 -3.87
C THR A 162 -2.43 -6.84 -4.35
N ARG A 163 -2.90 -7.71 -3.45
CA ARG A 163 -3.53 -8.98 -3.83
C ARG A 163 -4.80 -8.79 -4.65
N LEU A 164 -5.67 -7.85 -4.27
CA LEU A 164 -6.88 -7.52 -5.03
C LEU A 164 -6.54 -6.98 -6.42
N LEU A 165 -5.51 -6.13 -6.51
CA LEU A 165 -5.03 -5.59 -7.77
C LEU A 165 -4.53 -6.70 -8.70
N SER A 166 -3.69 -7.61 -8.17
CA SER A 166 -3.21 -8.78 -8.90
C SER A 166 -4.35 -9.68 -9.37
N MET A 167 -5.31 -10.01 -8.50
CA MET A 167 -6.43 -10.89 -8.87
C MET A 167 -7.36 -10.29 -9.93
N LEU A 168 -7.54 -8.96 -9.95
CA LEU A 168 -8.50 -8.32 -10.86
C LEU A 168 -7.89 -7.87 -12.19
N LEU A 169 -6.61 -7.54 -12.21
CA LEU A 169 -5.97 -6.83 -13.32
C LEU A 169 -4.71 -7.53 -13.84
N ASP A 170 -4.51 -8.81 -13.51
CA ASP A 170 -3.44 -9.58 -14.11
C ASP A 170 -3.66 -9.67 -15.62
N SER A 171 -2.66 -9.20 -16.37
CA SER A 171 -2.64 -9.26 -17.83
C SER A 171 -1.30 -9.80 -18.32
N LYS A 172 -0.64 -10.60 -17.49
CA LYS A 172 0.65 -11.23 -17.77
C LYS A 172 0.71 -11.85 -19.15
N GLU A 173 -0.24 -12.69 -19.53
CA GLU A 173 -0.27 -13.34 -20.85
C GLU A 173 -0.28 -12.30 -21.99
N SER A 174 -1.20 -11.34 -21.96
CA SER A 174 -1.31 -10.32 -22.99
C SER A 174 -0.05 -9.44 -23.11
N ILE A 175 0.61 -9.16 -21.99
CA ILE A 175 1.85 -8.36 -21.97
C ILE A 175 3.01 -9.17 -22.54
N LEU A 176 3.14 -10.43 -22.14
CA LEU A 176 4.18 -11.33 -22.63
C LEU A 176 4.02 -11.61 -24.13
N GLU A 177 2.80 -11.79 -24.62
CA GLU A 177 2.51 -11.92 -26.07
C GLU A 177 2.85 -10.65 -26.87
N SER A 178 2.84 -9.48 -26.22
CA SER A 178 3.16 -8.20 -26.87
C SER A 178 4.66 -7.92 -26.98
N LEU A 179 5.51 -8.77 -26.41
CA LEU A 179 6.95 -8.58 -26.42
C LEU A 179 7.51 -8.60 -27.85
N PRO A 180 8.42 -7.66 -28.20
CA PRO A 180 9.10 -7.66 -29.49
C PRO A 180 9.74 -9.00 -29.87
N SER A 181 10.24 -9.78 -28.90
CA SER A 181 10.77 -11.13 -29.13
C SER A 181 9.72 -12.16 -29.56
N GLN A 182 8.45 -11.97 -29.19
CA GLN A 182 7.34 -12.88 -29.52
C GLN A 182 6.68 -12.57 -30.88
N GLN A 183 7.01 -11.44 -31.51
CA GLN A 183 6.38 -11.02 -32.76
C GLN A 183 6.88 -11.84 -33.97
N PRO A 184 5.98 -12.39 -34.80
CA PRO A 184 6.35 -13.21 -35.95
C PRO A 184 7.15 -12.37 -36.97
N GLY A 185 8.34 -12.84 -37.32
CA GLY A 185 9.25 -12.19 -38.28
C GLY A 185 10.52 -11.62 -37.65
N ARG A 186 10.60 -11.46 -36.32
CA ARG A 186 11.86 -11.37 -35.59
C ARG A 186 12.36 -12.79 -35.34
N LEU A 187 13.07 -13.34 -36.34
CA LEU A 187 13.69 -14.67 -36.30
C LEU A 187 14.80 -14.74 -35.26
N VAL A 188 14.43 -14.74 -34.00
CA VAL A 188 15.29 -15.16 -32.91
C VAL A 188 14.55 -16.26 -32.15
N ASN A 189 14.42 -17.40 -32.84
CA ASN A 189 14.93 -18.72 -32.45
C ASN A 189 15.86 -18.89 -31.24
N THR A 190 16.05 -17.92 -30.35
CA THR A 190 17.01 -18.07 -29.27
C THR A 190 16.36 -18.82 -28.11
N PRO A 191 17.17 -19.60 -27.38
CA PRO A 191 16.81 -20.09 -26.04
C PRO A 191 16.64 -18.95 -25.01
N VAL A 192 16.32 -17.71 -25.44
CA VAL A 192 15.73 -16.68 -24.59
C VAL A 192 14.46 -17.23 -23.98
N ASP A 193 13.66 -18.00 -24.73
CA ASP A 193 12.51 -18.69 -24.16
C ASP A 193 12.96 -19.57 -22.98
N ASP A 194 14.13 -20.19 -23.02
CA ASP A 194 14.65 -21.00 -21.90
C ASP A 194 15.30 -20.18 -20.78
N ARG A 195 15.95 -19.03 -21.01
CA ARG A 195 16.49 -18.17 -19.93
C ARG A 195 15.46 -17.27 -19.29
N LEU A 196 14.56 -16.69 -20.09
CA LEU A 196 13.33 -16.08 -19.58
C LEU A 196 12.49 -17.17 -18.94
N ARG A 197 12.34 -18.41 -19.46
CA ARG A 197 11.68 -19.51 -18.72
C ARG A 197 12.43 -19.95 -17.48
N THR A 198 13.76 -19.96 -17.46
CA THR A 198 14.54 -20.32 -16.28
C THR A 198 14.36 -19.25 -15.21
N ALA A 199 14.36 -17.96 -15.60
CA ALA A 199 13.98 -16.86 -14.73
C ALA A 199 12.48 -16.85 -14.39
N LEU A 200 11.60 -17.32 -15.29
CA LEU A 200 10.13 -17.29 -15.19
C LEU A 200 9.50 -18.53 -14.53
N TYR A 201 10.23 -19.62 -14.42
CA TYR A 201 9.74 -20.89 -13.89
C TYR A 201 10.71 -21.49 -12.87
N GLY A 202 11.78 -20.76 -12.50
CA GLY A 202 12.69 -21.12 -11.41
C GLY A 202 13.43 -22.44 -11.59
N TYR A 203 13.48 -22.99 -12.79
CA TYR A 203 14.22 -24.21 -13.08
C TYR A 203 15.67 -23.86 -13.33
N ASP A 204 16.56 -24.19 -12.40
CA ASP A 204 18.00 -24.27 -12.64
C ASP A 204 18.26 -25.34 -13.71
N TYR A 205 18.12 -24.94 -14.97
CA TYR A 205 18.64 -25.71 -16.07
C TYR A 205 20.16 -25.52 -16.05
N GLU A 206 20.86 -26.45 -15.40
CA GLU A 206 22.26 -26.69 -15.69
C GLU A 206 22.34 -26.94 -17.21
N LEU A 207 22.71 -25.91 -17.97
CA LEU A 207 23.04 -26.10 -19.38
C LEU A 207 24.04 -27.24 -19.41
N PRO A 208 23.77 -28.35 -20.15
CA PRO A 208 24.71 -29.44 -20.24
C PRO A 208 25.98 -28.89 -20.90
N THR A 209 26.93 -28.51 -20.06
CA THR A 209 28.23 -28.02 -20.46
C THR A 209 29.01 -29.26 -20.82
N LYS A 210 28.97 -29.56 -22.13
CA LYS A 210 29.60 -30.68 -22.84
C LYS A 210 28.70 -31.89 -22.98
N VAL A 211 28.14 -32.02 -24.18
CA VAL A 211 28.06 -33.32 -24.83
C VAL A 211 29.51 -33.77 -25.03
N GLU A 212 30.06 -34.53 -24.09
CA GLU A 212 31.20 -35.40 -24.38
C GLU A 212 30.72 -36.40 -25.42
N THR A 213 31.04 -36.13 -26.68
CA THR A 213 30.94 -37.10 -27.78
C THR A 213 32.02 -38.16 -27.59
N ASP A 214 31.86 -39.00 -26.58
CA ASP A 214 32.45 -40.33 -26.61
C ASP A 214 31.46 -41.22 -27.34
N VAL A 215 31.59 -41.24 -28.66
CA VAL A 215 30.97 -42.24 -29.54
C VAL A 215 31.84 -43.50 -29.45
N PRO A 216 31.43 -44.56 -28.72
CA PRO A 216 32.03 -45.86 -28.95
C PRO A 216 31.59 -46.34 -30.34
N ALA A 217 32.55 -46.50 -31.22
CA ALA A 217 32.35 -47.20 -32.47
C ALA A 217 32.05 -48.67 -32.19
N SER A 218 30.77 -49.03 -32.15
CA SER A 218 30.34 -50.42 -32.35
C SER A 218 28.98 -50.46 -33.02
N THR A 219 29.05 -50.76 -34.31
CA THR A 219 28.02 -51.39 -35.15
C THR A 219 27.25 -52.46 -34.39
N GLU A 220 25.93 -52.39 -34.38
CA GLU A 220 25.07 -53.56 -34.57
C GLU A 220 23.65 -53.14 -34.98
N ASP A 221 23.15 -53.85 -35.99
CA ASP A 221 21.92 -53.61 -36.72
C ASP A 221 20.68 -53.74 -35.83
N PHE A 222 19.91 -52.65 -35.69
CA PHE A 222 18.53 -52.71 -35.22
C PHE A 222 17.62 -52.09 -36.27
N ALA A 223 16.79 -52.94 -36.88
CA ALA A 223 15.74 -52.55 -37.81
C ALA A 223 14.69 -51.72 -37.06
N MET A 224 14.55 -50.44 -37.43
CA MET A 224 13.46 -49.57 -37.00
C MET A 224 12.19 -49.89 -37.80
N GLU A 225 11.11 -50.17 -37.08
CA GLU A 225 9.74 -50.01 -37.57
C GLU A 225 9.47 -48.52 -37.83
N GLU A 226 8.86 -48.25 -38.99
CA GLU A 226 8.47 -46.93 -39.44
C GLU A 226 7.33 -46.36 -38.56
N GLU A 227 7.65 -45.38 -37.71
CA GLU A 227 6.63 -44.52 -37.11
C GLU A 227 6.19 -43.41 -38.08
N PRO A 228 4.91 -43.02 -38.05
CA PRO A 228 4.31 -42.14 -39.04
C PRO A 228 4.82 -40.70 -38.89
N THR A 229 5.26 -40.17 -40.03
CA THR A 229 5.70 -38.78 -40.25
C THR A 229 4.57 -37.78 -40.00
N CYS A 230 4.46 -37.32 -38.77
CA CYS A 230 3.65 -36.15 -38.44
C CYS A 230 4.47 -34.86 -38.68
N LEU A 231 3.95 -34.03 -39.59
CA LEU A 231 4.19 -32.58 -39.72
C LEU A 231 5.63 -32.15 -40.02
N SER A 232 5.90 -32.03 -41.33
CA SER A 232 6.62 -30.93 -41.99
C SER A 232 7.09 -29.83 -41.03
N SER A 233 8.25 -30.05 -40.41
CA SER A 233 9.06 -29.01 -39.82
C SER A 233 9.46 -28.06 -40.93
N SER A 234 8.83 -26.89 -40.97
CA SER A 234 9.30 -25.77 -41.79
C SER A 234 10.80 -25.62 -41.55
N ILE A 235 11.57 -25.68 -42.63
CA ILE A 235 13.02 -25.66 -42.66
C ILE A 235 13.52 -24.43 -41.88
N TRP A 236 13.94 -24.67 -40.63
CA TRP A 236 14.61 -23.73 -39.75
C TRP A 236 16.07 -23.64 -40.20
N THR A 237 16.39 -22.72 -41.11
CA THR A 237 17.79 -22.41 -41.44
C THR A 237 18.38 -21.58 -40.29
N GLY A 238 18.78 -22.26 -39.22
CA GLY A 238 19.38 -21.71 -38.03
C GLY A 238 20.76 -21.11 -38.29
N GLY A 239 20.82 -19.81 -38.51
CA GLY A 239 21.98 -19.03 -38.09
C GLY A 239 21.86 -18.81 -36.59
N ALA A 240 22.85 -19.25 -35.80
CA ALA A 240 22.89 -18.93 -34.39
C ALA A 240 22.92 -17.40 -34.25
N ALA A 241 21.94 -16.84 -33.53
CA ALA A 241 21.90 -15.41 -33.27
C ALA A 241 23.20 -14.95 -32.62
N THR A 242 23.70 -13.80 -33.04
CA THR A 242 24.88 -13.21 -32.42
C THR A 242 24.55 -12.75 -31.00
N THR A 243 25.55 -12.70 -30.12
CA THR A 243 25.37 -12.15 -28.75
C THR A 243 24.84 -10.72 -28.78
N GLU A 244 25.18 -9.93 -29.80
CA GLU A 244 24.70 -8.57 -29.98
C GLU A 244 23.19 -8.52 -30.29
N GLU A 245 22.70 -9.41 -31.18
CA GLU A 245 21.27 -9.53 -31.48
C GLU A 245 20.46 -9.97 -30.25
N TYR A 246 21.03 -10.87 -29.42
CA TYR A 246 20.42 -11.29 -28.17
C TYR A 246 20.30 -10.12 -27.18
N THR A 247 21.40 -9.40 -26.92
CA THR A 247 21.41 -8.28 -25.97
C THR A 247 20.42 -7.20 -26.40
N LYS A 248 20.36 -6.91 -27.71
CA LYS A 248 19.41 -5.94 -28.25
C LYS A 248 17.95 -6.38 -28.08
N ALA A 249 17.64 -7.66 -28.32
CA ALA A 249 16.29 -8.18 -28.11
C ALA A 249 15.88 -8.10 -26.64
N TRP A 250 16.79 -8.41 -25.71
CA TRP A 250 16.57 -8.26 -24.28
C TRP A 250 16.31 -6.80 -23.88
N GLU A 251 17.14 -5.86 -24.34
CA GLU A 251 16.96 -4.43 -24.07
C GLU A 251 15.62 -3.90 -24.62
N ASP A 252 15.23 -4.35 -25.82
CA ASP A 252 13.93 -3.99 -26.42
C ASP A 252 12.75 -4.51 -25.59
N ASP A 253 12.81 -5.77 -25.13
CA ASP A 253 11.77 -6.40 -24.30
C ASP A 253 11.69 -5.75 -22.91
N GLU A 254 12.83 -5.49 -22.27
CA GLU A 254 12.92 -4.82 -20.98
C GLU A 254 12.35 -3.40 -21.06
N HIS A 255 12.74 -2.63 -22.09
CA HIS A 255 12.19 -1.31 -22.32
C HIS A 255 10.67 -1.34 -22.55
N ASN A 256 10.20 -2.31 -23.34
CA ASN A 256 8.77 -2.49 -23.60
C ASN A 256 8.00 -2.82 -22.31
N LEU A 257 8.47 -3.79 -21.52
CA LEU A 257 7.87 -4.17 -20.23
C LEU A 257 7.81 -2.99 -19.27
N PHE A 258 8.94 -2.29 -19.08
CA PHE A 258 9.02 -1.14 -18.18
C PHE A 258 8.10 0.00 -18.59
N SER A 259 7.86 0.18 -19.90
CA SER A 259 6.96 1.22 -20.40
C SER A 259 5.47 0.91 -20.22
N GLN A 260 5.11 -0.37 -20.11
CA GLN A 260 3.71 -0.82 -20.06
C GLN A 260 3.26 -1.20 -18.65
N VAL A 261 4.15 -1.73 -17.82
CA VAL A 261 3.86 -2.28 -16.50
C VAL A 261 4.14 -1.24 -15.41
N SER A 262 3.36 -1.24 -14.33
CA SER A 262 3.70 -0.42 -13.16
C SER A 262 5.03 -0.88 -12.52
N THR A 263 5.87 0.06 -12.07
CA THR A 263 7.21 -0.25 -11.54
C THR A 263 7.20 -1.28 -10.41
N SER A 264 6.19 -1.26 -9.54
CA SER A 264 6.09 -2.24 -8.44
C SER A 264 5.85 -3.67 -8.93
N HIS A 265 5.01 -3.85 -9.96
CA HIS A 265 4.73 -5.18 -10.53
C HIS A 265 5.86 -5.65 -11.43
N TYR A 266 6.55 -4.74 -12.11
CA TYR A 266 7.78 -5.05 -12.83
C TYR A 266 8.86 -5.60 -11.87
N MET A 267 9.11 -4.90 -10.76
CA MET A 267 10.10 -5.36 -9.78
C MET A 267 9.69 -6.67 -9.09
N ALA A 268 8.39 -6.85 -8.82
CA ALA A 268 7.87 -8.12 -8.30
C ALA A 268 8.11 -9.26 -9.28
N PHE A 269 7.79 -9.06 -10.57
CA PHE A 269 7.99 -10.05 -11.62
C PHE A 269 9.46 -10.45 -11.83
N MET A 270 10.39 -9.51 -11.66
CA MET A 270 11.82 -9.80 -11.74
C MET A 270 12.34 -10.65 -10.56
N GLY A 271 11.65 -10.66 -9.43
CA GLY A 271 12.01 -11.46 -8.24
C GLY A 271 11.18 -12.72 -8.04
N ASP A 272 9.94 -12.70 -8.51
CA ASP A 272 8.97 -13.79 -8.44
C ASP A 272 8.22 -13.85 -9.77
N PRO A 273 8.45 -14.90 -10.57
CA PRO A 273 7.85 -14.95 -11.88
C PRO A 273 6.37 -15.31 -11.86
N GLU A 274 5.84 -15.79 -10.74
CA GLU A 274 4.40 -15.96 -10.55
C GLU A 274 3.69 -14.63 -10.25
N ALA A 275 4.44 -13.55 -10.04
CA ALA A 275 3.86 -12.24 -9.79
C ALA A 275 3.03 -11.75 -10.99
N ALA A 276 1.88 -11.15 -10.67
CA ALA A 276 1.00 -10.56 -11.66
C ALA A 276 1.66 -9.36 -12.38
N LEU A 277 1.41 -9.25 -13.68
CA LEU A 277 1.84 -8.08 -14.45
C LEU A 277 0.64 -7.18 -14.71
N VAL A 278 0.59 -6.07 -13.97
CA VAL A 278 -0.49 -5.08 -14.05
C VAL A 278 -0.06 -3.89 -14.90
N PRO A 279 -0.77 -3.56 -16.01
CA PRO A 279 -0.47 -2.42 -16.84
C PRO A 279 -0.62 -1.12 -16.07
N TYR A 280 0.25 -0.14 -16.36
CA TYR A 280 0.23 1.17 -15.72
C TYR A 280 -1.15 1.85 -15.83
N ARG A 281 -1.81 1.75 -17.00
CA ARG A 281 -3.12 2.36 -17.25
C ARG A 281 -4.21 1.78 -16.34
N LEU A 282 -4.22 0.46 -16.16
CA LEU A 282 -5.20 -0.22 -15.31
C LEU A 282 -4.92 0.05 -13.83
N SER A 283 -3.65 0.01 -13.44
CA SER A 283 -3.20 0.39 -12.10
C SER A 283 -3.62 1.82 -11.74
N PHE A 284 -3.36 2.79 -12.62
CA PHE A 284 -3.77 4.19 -12.44
C PHE A 284 -5.28 4.36 -12.33
N ALA A 285 -6.06 3.68 -13.18
CA ALA A 285 -7.52 3.73 -13.13
C ALA A 285 -8.05 3.15 -11.81
N PHE A 286 -7.48 2.04 -11.35
CA PHE A 286 -7.83 1.42 -10.08
C PHE A 286 -7.54 2.35 -8.90
N TYR A 287 -6.32 2.90 -8.81
CA TYR A 287 -5.96 3.85 -7.75
C TYR A 287 -6.83 5.12 -7.78
N SER A 288 -7.12 5.63 -8.97
CA SER A 288 -8.00 6.79 -9.13
C SER A 288 -9.41 6.49 -8.60
N PHE A 289 -9.95 5.32 -8.96
CA PHE A 289 -11.26 4.87 -8.50
C PHE A 289 -11.28 4.67 -6.97
N THR A 290 -10.29 4.00 -6.39
CA THR A 290 -10.24 3.76 -4.94
C THR A 290 -10.10 5.06 -4.16
N VAL A 291 -9.33 6.04 -4.65
CA VAL A 291 -9.23 7.38 -4.05
C VAL A 291 -10.57 8.12 -4.12
N ILE A 292 -11.22 8.17 -5.29
CA ILE A 292 -12.52 8.84 -5.45
C ILE A 292 -13.58 8.20 -4.54
N LEU A 293 -13.63 6.86 -4.50
CA LEU A 293 -14.55 6.11 -3.66
C LEU A 293 -14.27 6.38 -2.18
N SER A 294 -13.00 6.39 -1.76
CA SER A 294 -12.61 6.68 -0.37
C SER A 294 -13.01 8.09 0.04
N ILE A 295 -12.76 9.10 -0.81
CA ILE A 295 -13.17 10.48 -0.57
C ILE A 295 -14.70 10.59 -0.46
N TRP A 296 -15.43 9.94 -1.36
CA TRP A 296 -16.89 9.91 -1.34
C TRP A 296 -17.43 9.26 -0.05
N LEU A 297 -16.87 8.11 0.37
CA LEU A 297 -17.22 7.43 1.60
C LEU A 297 -16.92 8.29 2.84
N MET A 298 -15.73 8.89 2.92
CA MET A 298 -15.38 9.80 4.01
C MET A 298 -16.39 10.95 4.10
N ARG A 299 -16.72 11.59 2.97
CA ARG A 299 -17.73 12.66 2.94
C ARG A 299 -19.09 12.18 3.43
N LYS A 300 -19.52 10.98 3.01
CA LYS A 300 -20.82 10.39 3.40
C LYS A 300 -20.87 10.03 4.89
N MET A 301 -19.74 9.61 5.48
CA MET A 301 -19.59 9.36 6.91
C MET A 301 -19.54 10.64 7.76
N GLY A 302 -19.67 11.82 7.14
CA GLY A 302 -19.71 13.09 7.85
C GLY A 302 -18.32 13.68 8.15
N PHE A 303 -17.26 13.22 7.47
CA PHE A 303 -16.00 13.97 7.40
C PHE A 303 -16.23 15.26 6.60
N ARG A 304 -16.88 16.24 7.22
CA ARG A 304 -16.82 17.61 6.75
C ARG A 304 -15.45 18.12 7.18
N HIS A 305 -14.61 18.50 6.23
CA HIS A 305 -13.39 19.23 6.53
C HIS A 305 -13.70 20.29 7.58
N ALA A 306 -12.96 20.30 8.67
CA ALA A 306 -12.89 21.44 9.58
C ALA A 306 -12.13 22.60 8.90
N ALA A 307 -12.51 22.91 7.66
CA ALA A 307 -12.19 24.17 7.00
C ALA A 307 -13.23 25.17 7.51
N GLY A 308 -13.04 25.57 8.77
CA GLY A 308 -13.86 26.53 9.50
C GLY A 308 -13.03 27.10 10.63
#